data_AF-V6Z6X4-F1
#
_entry.id   AF-V6Z6X4-F1
#
_cell.length_a   1.000
_cell.length_b   1.000
_cell.length_c   1.000
_cell.angle_alpha   90.00
_cell.angle_beta   90.00
_cell.angle_gamma   90.00
#
_symmetry.space_group_name_H-M   'P 1'
#
loop_
_entity.id
_entity.type
_entity.pdbx_description
1 polymer ?
#
loop_
_entity_poly.entity_id
_entity_poly.type
_entity_poly.pdbx_seq_one_letter_code
_entity_poly.pdbx_strand_id
1 'polypeptide(L)'
;MTFKIITDSTADLNENWAKDHDVTILGLTITLNEKTYETVGADRLTSEALLTAMKDGGKPTTSQINVGAFEAYFQQEVEAGNDILYMAFSSVLSGTYQSAVIAREMVLEDYSKMK
;
A
#
# COMPACT_ATOMS: atom_id res chain seq x y z
N MET A 1 4.11 8.21 23.26
CA MET A 1 4.73 7.80 21.98
C MET A 1 3.89 6.68 21.45
N THR A 2 3.08 6.99 20.45
CA THR A 2 2.16 6.07 19.78
C THR A 2 2.49 6.18 18.31
N PHE A 3 2.77 5.03 17.69
CA PHE A 3 3.12 4.93 16.28
C PHE A 3 1.90 4.49 15.48
N LYS A 4 1.84 4.86 14.21
CA LYS A 4 0.87 4.33 13.25
C LYS A 4 1.41 3.03 12.66
N ILE A 5 0.59 2.00 12.67
CA ILE A 5 0.90 0.76 11.97
C ILE A 5 0.34 0.87 10.57
N ILE A 6 1.20 0.63 9.60
CA ILE A 6 0.81 0.52 8.20
C ILE A 6 1.29 -0.79 7.61
N THR A 7 0.58 -1.26 6.61
CA THR A 7 0.95 -2.41 5.78
C THR A 7 0.44 -2.19 4.37
N ASP A 8 0.62 -3.17 3.50
CA ASP A 8 0.13 -3.15 2.13
C ASP A 8 -0.91 -4.24 1.89
N SER A 9 -1.64 -4.16 0.77
CA SER A 9 -2.78 -5.03 0.50
C SER A 9 -2.44 -6.50 0.35
N THR A 10 -1.16 -6.87 0.26
CA THR A 10 -0.73 -8.27 0.24
C THR A 10 -0.72 -8.93 1.62
N ALA A 11 -0.92 -8.16 2.70
CA ALA A 11 -1.10 -8.70 4.04
C ALA A 11 -2.42 -9.47 4.21
N ASP A 12 -3.34 -9.37 3.23
CA ASP A 12 -4.65 -10.04 3.21
C ASP A 12 -5.48 -9.81 4.48
N LEU A 13 -5.28 -8.67 5.13
CA LEU A 13 -6.04 -8.30 6.32
C LEU A 13 -7.49 -8.00 5.96
N ASN A 14 -8.39 -8.41 6.84
CA ASN A 14 -9.77 -7.97 6.78
C ASN A 14 -9.85 -6.45 6.99
N GLU A 15 -10.52 -5.73 6.10
CA GLU A 15 -10.59 -4.26 6.16
C GLU A 15 -11.27 -3.74 7.43
N ASN A 16 -12.30 -4.44 7.94
CA ASN A 16 -12.95 -4.06 9.19
C ASN A 16 -12.01 -4.28 10.37
N TRP A 17 -11.28 -5.40 10.38
CA TRP A 17 -10.27 -5.64 11.41
C TRP A 17 -9.19 -4.56 11.40
N ALA A 18 -8.65 -4.22 10.22
CA ALA A 18 -7.63 -3.19 10.09
C ALA A 18 -8.14 -1.83 10.58
N LYS A 19 -9.38 -1.46 10.21
CA LYS A 19 -10.03 -0.24 10.69
C LYS A 19 -10.21 -0.23 12.20
N ASP A 20 -10.71 -1.31 12.79
CA ASP A 20 -10.99 -1.42 14.22
C ASP A 20 -9.70 -1.38 15.07
N HIS A 21 -8.56 -1.71 14.47
CA HIS A 21 -7.23 -1.71 15.11
C HIS A 21 -6.34 -0.54 14.66
N ASP A 22 -6.90 0.43 13.93
CA ASP A 22 -6.18 1.61 13.43
C ASP A 22 -4.92 1.27 12.59
N VAL A 23 -5.04 0.22 11.77
CA VAL A 23 -4.03 -0.21 10.81
C VAL A 23 -4.39 0.32 9.41
N THR A 24 -3.50 1.10 8.82
CA THR A 24 -3.67 1.56 7.43
C THR A 24 -3.13 0.52 6.45
N ILE A 25 -3.87 0.27 5.37
CA ILE A 25 -3.47 -0.63 4.29
C ILE A 25 -3.32 0.20 3.01
N LEU A 26 -2.12 0.21 2.44
CA LEU A 26 -1.87 0.81 1.13
C LEU A 26 -2.06 -0.23 0.02
N GLY A 27 -2.73 0.17 -1.07
CA GLY A 27 -3.12 -0.76 -2.13
C GLY A 27 -2.07 -0.93 -3.21
N LEU A 28 -1.64 -2.17 -3.47
CA LEU A 28 -1.12 -2.55 -4.77
C LEU A 28 -2.25 -2.47 -5.82
N THR A 29 -1.93 -2.58 -7.11
CA THR A 29 -2.95 -2.63 -8.16
C THR A 29 -2.85 -3.89 -9.00
N ILE A 30 -3.96 -4.26 -9.61
CA ILE A 30 -4.07 -5.40 -10.53
C ILE A 30 -4.54 -4.87 -11.89
N THR A 31 -3.82 -5.23 -12.95
CA THR A 31 -4.22 -4.93 -14.32
C THR A 31 -4.81 -6.19 -14.96
N LEU A 32 -6.05 -6.09 -15.43
CA LEU A 32 -6.77 -7.17 -16.09
C LEU A 32 -7.54 -6.59 -17.28
N ASN A 33 -7.28 -7.12 -18.47
CA ASN A 33 -7.91 -6.68 -19.73
C ASN A 33 -7.79 -5.16 -19.94
N GLU A 34 -6.57 -4.63 -19.84
CA GLU A 34 -6.22 -3.19 -19.98
C GLU A 34 -6.83 -2.26 -18.93
N LYS A 35 -7.59 -2.78 -17.98
CA LYS A 35 -8.13 -2.03 -16.84
C LYS A 35 -7.30 -2.31 -15.59
N THR A 36 -6.86 -1.24 -14.95
CA THR A 36 -6.23 -1.29 -13.63
C THR A 36 -7.29 -1.18 -12.55
N TYR A 37 -7.16 -2.01 -11.52
CA TYR A 37 -8.04 -2.06 -10.37
C TYR A 37 -7.26 -1.83 -9.09
N GLU A 38 -7.87 -1.09 -8.17
CA GLU A 38 -7.42 -0.98 -6.80
C GLU A 38 -7.63 -2.29 -6.05
N THR A 39 -6.81 -2.54 -5.03
CA THR A 39 -6.93 -3.71 -4.13
C THR A 39 -7.41 -3.34 -2.72
N VAL A 40 -7.64 -2.05 -2.47
CA VAL A 40 -8.21 -1.51 -1.22
C VAL A 40 -9.34 -0.55 -1.55
N GLY A 41 -10.26 -0.37 -0.61
CA GLY A 41 -11.36 0.58 -0.77
C GLY A 41 -12.63 -0.02 -1.38
N ALA A 42 -13.69 0.78 -1.44
CA ALA A 42 -15.04 0.30 -1.76
C ALA A 42 -15.16 -0.35 -3.15
N ASP A 43 -14.38 0.14 -4.12
CA ASP A 43 -14.41 -0.32 -5.52
C ASP A 43 -13.28 -1.30 -5.87
N ARG A 44 -12.63 -1.88 -4.85
CA ARG A 44 -11.51 -2.80 -5.06
C ARG A 44 -11.92 -4.05 -5.83
N LEU A 45 -10.99 -4.60 -6.60
CA LEU A 45 -11.16 -5.91 -7.20
C LEU A 45 -11.22 -6.99 -6.11
N THR A 46 -12.26 -7.82 -6.14
CA THR A 46 -12.38 -8.95 -5.21
C THR A 46 -11.67 -10.18 -5.76
N SER A 47 -11.19 -11.05 -4.86
CA SER A 47 -10.59 -12.32 -5.24
C SER A 47 -11.56 -13.19 -6.05
N GLU A 48 -12.86 -13.15 -5.76
CA GLU A 48 -13.89 -13.88 -6.51
C GLU A 48 -13.97 -13.43 -7.97
N ALA A 49 -14.01 -12.11 -8.21
CA ALA A 49 -14.06 -11.54 -9.55
C ALA A 49 -12.76 -11.84 -10.31
N LEU A 50 -11.60 -11.69 -9.66
CA LEU A 50 -10.29 -12.02 -10.23
C LEU A 50 -10.20 -13.49 -10.64
N LEU A 51 -10.56 -14.41 -9.75
CA LEU A 51 -10.50 -15.85 -10.00
C LEU A 51 -11.48 -16.29 -11.09
N THR A 52 -12.66 -15.65 -11.17
CA THR A 52 -13.62 -15.88 -12.26
C THR A 52 -13.02 -15.46 -13.59
N ALA A 53 -12.48 -14.24 -13.68
CA ALA A 53 -11.84 -13.77 -14.90
C ALA A 53 -10.65 -14.64 -15.32
N MET A 54 -9.86 -15.17 -14.38
CA MET A 54 -8.76 -16.10 -14.67
C MET A 54 -9.26 -17.44 -15.23
N LYS A 55 -10.37 -17.98 -14.71
CA LYS A 55 -11.02 -19.19 -15.25
C LYS A 55 -11.48 -18.98 -16.69
N ASP A 56 -11.93 -17.77 -17.01
CA ASP A 56 -12.36 -17.37 -18.35
C ASP A 56 -11.19 -17.01 -19.29
N GLY A 57 -9.94 -17.26 -18.87
CA GLY A 57 -8.73 -17.06 -19.67
C GLY A 57 -8.06 -15.70 -19.49
N GLY A 58 -8.55 -14.88 -18.55
CA GLY A 58 -7.92 -13.62 -18.15
C GLY A 58 -6.52 -13.83 -17.58
N LYS A 59 -5.60 -12.95 -17.95
CA LYS A 59 -4.19 -12.98 -17.53
C LYS A 59 -3.86 -11.72 -16.74
N PRO A 60 -4.26 -11.63 -15.47
CA PRO A 60 -3.99 -10.46 -14.65
C PRO A 60 -2.48 -10.32 -14.41
N THR A 61 -2.02 -9.08 -14.34
CA THR A 61 -0.70 -8.72 -13.84
C THR A 61 -0.85 -7.80 -12.63
N THR A 62 0.18 -7.72 -11.80
CA THR A 62 0.19 -6.89 -10.58
C THR A 62 1.18 -5.75 -10.71
N SER A 63 0.91 -4.63 -10.05
CA SER A 63 1.85 -3.52 -9.90
C SER A 63 2.08 -3.19 -8.43
N GLN A 64 3.33 -2.86 -8.09
CA GLN A 64 3.73 -2.41 -6.76
C GLN A 64 3.07 -1.07 -6.40
N ILE A 65 3.02 -0.76 -5.11
CA ILE A 65 2.72 0.60 -4.66
C ILE A 65 3.86 1.52 -5.13
N ASN A 66 3.51 2.67 -5.71
CA ASN A 66 4.50 3.63 -6.20
C ASN A 66 5.05 4.51 -5.07
N VAL A 67 6.21 5.13 -5.33
CA VAL A 67 6.91 6.00 -4.36
C VAL A 67 6.01 7.14 -3.88
N GLY A 68 5.30 7.82 -4.80
CA GLY A 68 4.47 8.98 -4.45
C GLY A 68 3.30 8.67 -3.53
N ALA A 69 2.73 7.46 -3.62
CA ALA A 69 1.67 7.02 -2.71
C ALA A 69 2.20 6.83 -1.27
N PHE A 70 3.40 6.26 -1.11
CA PHE A 70 4.05 6.18 0.19
C PHE A 70 4.46 7.56 0.70
N GLU A 71 5.03 8.40 -0.15
CA GLU A 71 5.49 9.75 0.20
C GLU A 71 4.34 10.60 0.76
N ALA A 72 3.21 10.65 0.03
CA ALA A 72 2.03 11.37 0.48
C ALA A 72 1.52 10.90 1.85
N TYR A 73 1.49 9.57 2.06
CA TYR A 73 1.06 9.01 3.33
C TYR A 73 2.06 9.29 4.46
N PHE A 74 3.36 9.10 4.22
CA PHE A 74 4.40 9.35 5.23
C PHE A 74 4.45 10.82 5.63
N GLN A 75 4.36 11.72 4.65
CA GLN A 75 4.33 13.16 4.90
C GLN A 75 3.14 13.53 5.79
N GLN A 76 1.93 13.05 5.47
CA GLN A 76 0.73 13.32 6.27
C GLN A 76 0.91 12.90 7.73
N GLU A 77 1.43 11.70 7.99
CA GLU A 77 1.60 11.19 9.35
C GLU A 77 2.72 11.90 10.11
N VAL A 78 3.83 12.21 9.45
CA VAL A 78 4.95 12.95 10.07
C VAL A 78 4.54 14.38 10.40
N GLU A 79 3.79 15.06 9.53
CA GLU A 79 3.23 16.40 9.79
C GLU A 79 2.23 16.40 10.96
N ALA A 80 1.49 15.30 11.12
CA ALA A 80 0.63 15.08 12.29
C ALA A 80 1.41 14.74 13.58
N GLY A 81 2.74 14.60 13.50
CA GLY A 81 3.61 14.28 14.63
C GLY A 81 3.63 12.80 15.02
N ASN A 82 3.23 11.91 14.11
CA ASN A 82 3.20 10.47 14.35
C ASN A 82 4.50 9.79 13.89
N ASP A 83 4.95 8.81 14.68
CA ASP A 83 5.93 7.82 14.22
C ASP A 83 5.23 6.76 13.35
N ILE A 84 5.93 6.16 12.39
CA ILE A 84 5.35 5.17 11.47
C ILE A 84 6.11 3.83 11.58
N LEU A 85 5.37 2.73 11.74
CA LEU A 85 5.86 1.37 11.58
C LEU A 85 5.21 0.73 10.36
N TYR A 86 6.01 0.49 9.32
CA TYR A 86 5.57 -0.17 8.10
C TYR A 86 5.94 -1.65 8.07
N MET A 87 4.92 -2.51 8.06
CA MET A 87 5.03 -3.95 7.85
C MET A 87 4.92 -4.24 6.35
N ALA A 88 6.07 -4.23 5.67
CA ALA A 88 6.15 -4.36 4.22
C ALA A 88 6.02 -5.80 3.73
N PHE A 89 5.44 -5.96 2.53
CA PHE A 89 5.56 -7.18 1.77
C PHE A 89 7.01 -7.52 1.44
N SER A 90 7.26 -8.80 1.20
CA SER A 90 8.60 -9.33 0.96
C SER A 90 9.30 -8.64 -0.22
N SER A 91 10.50 -8.13 0.04
CA SER A 91 11.31 -7.41 -0.96
C SER A 91 11.79 -8.29 -2.11
N VAL A 92 11.81 -9.62 -1.93
CA VAL A 92 12.15 -10.56 -3.02
C VAL A 92 10.98 -10.84 -3.96
N LEU A 93 9.75 -10.46 -3.56
CA LEU A 93 8.52 -10.69 -4.34
C LEU A 93 8.02 -9.42 -5.02
N SER A 94 8.33 -8.24 -4.47
CA SER A 94 7.84 -6.96 -4.99
C SER A 94 8.80 -5.81 -4.70
N GLY A 95 8.88 -4.86 -5.63
CA GLY A 95 9.56 -3.58 -5.41
C GLY A 95 8.84 -2.63 -4.45
N THR A 96 7.67 -3.01 -3.93
CA THR A 96 6.87 -2.23 -2.96
C THR A 96 7.69 -1.78 -1.75
N TYR A 97 8.50 -2.68 -1.17
CA TYR A 97 9.43 -2.32 -0.08
C TYR A 97 10.40 -1.21 -0.49
N GLN A 98 11.00 -1.33 -1.68
CA GLN A 98 11.98 -0.35 -2.15
C GLN A 98 11.33 1.01 -2.43
N SER A 99 10.09 1.03 -2.94
CA SER A 99 9.34 2.27 -3.10
C SER A 99 9.09 2.98 -1.77
N ALA A 100 8.75 2.24 -0.71
CA ALA A 100 8.62 2.81 0.62
C ALA A 100 9.95 3.35 1.17
N VAL A 101 11.07 2.65 0.94
CA VAL A 101 12.40 3.12 1.38
C VAL A 101 12.76 4.46 0.73
N ILE A 102 12.53 4.60 -0.59
CA ILE A 102 12.78 5.85 -1.32
C ILE A 102 11.87 6.97 -0.78
N ALA A 103 10.58 6.71 -0.62
CA ALA A 103 9.63 7.68 -0.08
C ALA A 103 10.02 8.15 1.33
N ARG A 104 10.46 7.22 2.19
CA ARG A 104 10.97 7.55 3.52
C ARG A 104 12.18 8.50 3.45
N GLU A 105 13.12 8.24 2.53
CA GLU A 105 14.30 9.08 2.36
C GLU A 105 13.93 10.51 1.93
N MET A 106 13.01 10.64 0.98
CA MET A 106 12.48 11.94 0.53
C MET A 106 11.83 12.72 1.69
N VAL A 107 10.93 12.07 2.44
CA VAL A 107 10.24 12.71 3.57
C VAL A 107 11.20 13.08 4.71
N LEU A 108 12.21 12.24 5.01
CA LEU A 108 13.22 12.58 6.02
C LEU A 108 14.10 13.74 5.61
N GLU A 109 14.47 13.83 4.32
CA GLU A 109 15.23 14.97 3.79
C GLU A 109 14.44 16.27 3.97
N ASP A 110 13.18 16.30 3.58
CA ASP A 110 12.35 17.50 3.68
C ASP A 110 12.03 17.87 5.12
N TYR A 111 11.72 16.88 5.97
CA TYR A 111 11.49 17.10 7.40
C TYR A 111 12.72 17.67 8.11
N SER A 112 13.92 17.26 7.71
CA SER A 112 15.18 17.81 8.26
C SER A 112 15.40 19.28 7.90
N LYS A 113 14.92 19.74 6.74
CA LYS A 113 15.02 21.13 6.29
C LYS A 113 14.02 22.07 6.99
N MET A 114 12.95 21.51 7.55
CA MET A 114 11.90 22.26 8.27
C MET A 114 12.23 22.52 9.75
N LYS A 115 13.23 21.83 10.31
CA LYS A 115 13.74 22.02 11.67
C LYS A 115 14.94 22.97 11.69
#